data_AF-A0A6G0WKV7-F1
#
_entry.id   AF-A0A6G0WKV7-F1
#
_cell.length_a   1.000
_cell.length_b   1.000
_cell.length_c   1.000
_cell.angle_alpha   90.00
_cell.angle_beta   90.00
_cell.angle_gamma   90.00
#
_symmetry.space_group_name_H-M   'P 1'
#
loop_
_entity.id
_entity.type
_entity.pdbx_description
1 polymer ?
#
loop_
_entity_poly.entity_id
_entity_poly.type
_entity_poly.pdbx_seq_one_letter_code
_entity_poly.pdbx_strand_id
1 'polypeptide(L)'
;MPALPLPIPDDFFRLPQLSTEEADRYRAFGHASIRDLVEVAKLKDGSVDWSLRSKTATTSIYEGRHDNAPIFLARTEIEATLEDAIAVFFTTTVEATRRLRADSSHSF
;
A
#
# COMPACT_ATOMS: atom_id res chain seq x y z
N MET A 1 -5.08 -40.80 -1.47
CA MET A 1 -6.07 -39.87 -0.87
C MET A 1 -7.21 -39.71 -1.86
N PRO A 2 -8.49 -39.83 -1.45
CA PRO A 2 -9.59 -39.60 -2.37
C PRO A 2 -9.60 -38.13 -2.84
N ALA A 3 -9.92 -37.92 -4.12
CA ALA A 3 -9.99 -36.58 -4.72
C ALA A 3 -11.22 -35.81 -4.20
N LEU A 4 -11.04 -34.52 -3.91
CA LEU A 4 -12.15 -33.63 -3.52
C LEU A 4 -13.06 -33.39 -4.73
N PRO A 5 -14.39 -33.55 -4.60
CA PRO A 5 -15.33 -33.23 -5.67
C PRO A 5 -15.35 -31.71 -5.91
N LEU A 6 -15.25 -31.32 -7.17
CA LEU A 6 -15.34 -29.94 -7.64
C LEU A 6 -16.70 -29.71 -8.34
N PRO A 7 -17.29 -28.51 -8.26
CA PRO A 7 -16.81 -27.33 -7.53
C PRO A 7 -17.03 -27.44 -6.02
N ILE A 8 -16.15 -26.79 -5.28
CA ILE A 8 -16.21 -26.73 -3.82
C ILE A 8 -17.37 -25.81 -3.40
N PRO A 9 -18.14 -26.12 -2.34
CA PRO A 9 -19.16 -25.22 -1.80
C PRO A 9 -18.58 -23.86 -1.38
N ASP A 10 -19.36 -22.79 -1.55
CA ASP A 10 -18.93 -21.42 -1.22
C ASP A 10 -18.56 -21.24 0.26
N ASP A 11 -19.10 -22.10 1.15
CA ASP A 11 -18.83 -22.07 2.59
C ASP A 11 -17.74 -23.05 3.04
N PHE A 12 -17.04 -23.69 2.11
CA PHE A 12 -15.97 -24.65 2.42
C PHE A 12 -14.83 -24.02 3.22
N PHE A 13 -14.52 -22.75 2.95
CA PHE A 13 -13.62 -21.96 3.77
C PHE A 13 -14.42 -21.10 4.76
N ARG A 14 -14.64 -21.63 5.97
CA ARG A 14 -15.17 -20.83 7.07
C ARG A 14 -14.06 -20.03 7.70
N LEU A 15 -13.96 -18.75 7.32
CA LEU A 15 -13.12 -17.79 8.03
C LEU A 15 -13.76 -17.51 9.39
N PRO A 16 -13.12 -17.85 10.52
CA PRO A 16 -13.64 -17.49 11.82
C PRO A 16 -13.73 -15.97 11.92
N GLN A 17 -14.87 -15.47 12.40
CA GLN A 17 -15.02 -14.04 12.67
C GLN A 17 -14.04 -13.66 13.79
N LEU A 18 -13.35 -12.53 13.61
CA LEU A 18 -12.51 -11.96 14.65
C LEU A 18 -13.38 -11.59 15.85
N SER A 19 -12.89 -11.88 17.06
CA SER A 19 -13.47 -11.31 18.27
C SER A 19 -13.34 -9.79 18.28
N THR A 20 -14.15 -9.10 19.08
CA THR A 20 -14.07 -7.64 19.24
C THR A 20 -12.67 -7.20 19.68
N GLU A 21 -12.07 -7.92 20.62
CA GLU A 21 -10.72 -7.65 21.12
C GLU A 21 -9.65 -7.78 20.01
N GLU A 22 -9.74 -8.83 19.19
CA GLU A 22 -8.82 -8.99 18.07
C GLU A 22 -8.99 -7.91 17.02
N ALA A 23 -10.23 -7.55 16.69
CA ALA A 23 -10.53 -6.48 15.75
C ALA A 23 -9.97 -5.14 16.24
N ASP A 24 -10.13 -4.82 17.53
CA ASP A 24 -9.62 -3.59 18.13
C ASP A 24 -8.09 -3.58 18.17
N ARG A 25 -7.46 -4.72 18.49
CA ARG A 25 -6.00 -4.88 18.42
C ARG A 25 -5.47 -4.62 17.00
N TYR A 26 -6.10 -5.17 15.98
CA TYR A 26 -5.68 -4.94 14.59
C TYR A 26 -5.87 -3.48 14.15
N ARG A 27 -6.95 -2.81 14.58
CA ARG A 27 -7.13 -1.38 14.34
C ARG A 27 -6.04 -0.55 15.01
N ALA A 28 -5.74 -0.83 16.28
CA ALA A 28 -4.68 -0.16 17.02
C ALA A 28 -3.31 -0.36 16.34
N PHE A 29 -3.04 -1.59 15.90
CA PHE A 29 -1.83 -1.92 15.15
C PHE A 29 -1.73 -1.15 13.82
N GLY A 30 -2.84 -1.06 13.08
CA GLY A 30 -2.89 -0.28 11.83
C GLY A 30 -2.61 1.21 12.06
N HIS A 31 -3.19 1.81 13.11
CA HIS A 31 -2.92 3.20 13.48
C HIS A 31 -1.47 3.44 13.86
N ALA A 32 -0.86 2.52 14.63
CA ALA A 32 0.56 2.61 14.98
C ALA A 32 1.44 2.50 13.72
N SER A 33 1.16 1.50 12.87
CA SER A 33 1.91 1.26 11.64
C SER A 33 1.89 2.46 10.67
N ILE A 34 0.75 3.14 10.52
CA ILE A 34 0.66 4.33 9.66
C ILE A 34 1.47 5.49 10.25
N ARG A 35 1.45 5.67 11.57
CA ARG A 35 2.25 6.71 12.23
C ARG A 35 3.73 6.46 12.03
N ASP A 36 4.16 5.23 12.24
CA ASP A 36 5.55 4.82 12.06
C ASP A 36 5.98 5.00 10.59
N LEU A 37 5.10 4.65 9.64
CA LEU A 37 5.32 4.87 8.21
C LEU A 37 5.55 6.36 7.89
N VAL A 38 4.71 7.25 8.42
CA VAL A 38 4.85 8.70 8.19
C VAL A 38 6.15 9.23 8.76
N GLU A 39 6.59 8.74 9.92
CA GLU A 39 7.86 9.14 10.52
C GLU A 39 9.07 8.71 9.69
N VAL A 40 9.10 7.45 9.22
CA VAL A 40 10.22 6.95 8.41
C VAL A 40 10.21 7.49 6.97
N ALA A 41 9.05 7.87 6.44
CA ALA A 41 8.92 8.36 5.07
C ALA A 41 9.44 9.80 4.85
N LYS A 42 9.85 10.50 5.91
CA LYS A 42 10.42 11.84 5.82
C LYS A 42 11.80 11.81 5.15
N LEU A 43 11.92 12.43 3.98
CA LEU A 43 13.18 12.54 3.23
C LEU A 43 14.20 13.50 3.86
N LYS A 44 13.76 14.42 4.72
CA LYS A 44 14.59 15.39 5.43
C LYS A 44 14.12 15.49 6.86
N ASP A 45 15.05 15.68 7.79
CA ASP A 45 14.79 15.82 9.23
C ASP A 45 13.97 14.65 9.82
N GLY A 46 14.12 13.46 9.22
CA GLY A 46 13.47 12.22 9.63
C GLY A 46 14.38 11.30 10.44
N SER A 47 13.86 10.16 10.85
CA SER A 47 14.61 9.12 11.60
C SER A 47 15.52 8.27 10.71
N VAL A 48 15.36 8.35 9.39
CA VAL A 48 16.10 7.56 8.41
C VAL A 48 16.96 8.49 7.56
N ASP A 49 18.24 8.17 7.46
CA ASP A 49 19.16 8.81 6.52
C ASP A 49 18.97 8.20 5.11
N TRP A 50 18.35 8.97 4.22
CA TRP A 50 17.97 8.53 2.89
C TRP A 50 19.02 8.90 1.84
N SER A 51 19.52 7.90 1.13
CA SER A 51 20.43 8.07 -0.01
C SER A 51 19.71 7.83 -1.33
N LEU A 52 19.91 8.72 -2.31
CA LEU A 52 19.34 8.53 -3.66
C LEU A 52 20.01 7.33 -4.34
N ARG A 53 19.23 6.32 -4.70
CA ARG A 53 19.70 5.09 -5.37
C ARG A 53 19.47 5.12 -6.87
N SER A 54 18.31 5.62 -7.31
CA SER A 54 17.95 5.68 -8.73
C SER A 54 16.98 6.82 -9.00
N LYS A 55 16.99 7.34 -10.21
CA LYS A 55 16.10 8.41 -10.65
C LYS A 55 15.72 8.23 -12.11
N THR A 56 14.43 8.29 -12.41
CA THR A 56 13.84 8.40 -13.74
C THR A 56 13.27 9.82 -13.94
N ALA A 57 12.62 10.07 -15.07
CA ALA A 57 11.98 11.38 -15.34
C ALA A 57 10.90 11.73 -14.31
N THR A 58 10.17 10.74 -13.78
CA THR A 58 9.00 10.94 -12.92
C THR A 58 9.14 10.34 -11.53
N THR A 59 10.12 9.46 -11.30
CA THR A 59 10.26 8.73 -10.03
C THR A 59 11.70 8.78 -9.53
N SER A 60 11.87 9.03 -8.23
CA SER A 60 13.13 8.88 -7.53
C SER A 60 13.01 7.75 -6.49
N ILE A 61 14.01 6.87 -6.43
CA ILE A 61 14.09 5.78 -5.48
C ILE A 61 15.23 6.08 -4.51
N TYR A 62 14.91 6.09 -3.23
CA TYR A 62 15.85 6.26 -2.13
C TYR A 62 16.01 4.96 -1.38
N GLU A 63 17.19 4.75 -0.83
CA GLU A 63 17.53 3.64 0.05
C GLU A 63 17.97 4.19 1.41
N GLY A 64 17.49 3.56 2.46
CA GLY A 64 17.81 3.87 3.84
C GLY A 64 17.95 2.60 4.66
N ARG A 65 18.19 2.75 5.96
CA ARG A 65 18.24 1.64 6.90
C ARG A 65 17.33 1.92 8.10
N HIS A 66 16.58 0.92 8.51
CA HIS A 66 15.75 0.94 9.71
C HIS A 66 15.85 -0.43 10.39
N ASP A 67 16.12 -0.47 11.69
CA ASP A 67 16.33 -1.70 12.46
C ASP A 67 17.28 -2.72 11.79
N ASN A 68 18.39 -2.22 11.24
CA ASN A 68 19.39 -2.97 10.48
C ASN A 68 18.91 -3.63 9.17
N ALA A 69 17.66 -3.41 8.76
CA ALA A 69 17.14 -3.81 7.47
C ALA A 69 17.24 -2.68 6.43
N PRO A 70 17.57 -2.97 5.17
CA PRO A 70 17.43 -1.99 4.09
C PRO A 70 15.95 -1.70 3.84
N ILE A 71 15.62 -0.42 3.72
CA ILE A 71 14.29 0.04 3.34
C ILE A 71 14.36 0.95 2.12
N PHE A 72 13.27 1.00 1.36
CA PHE A 72 13.18 1.74 0.12
C PHE A 72 12.02 2.73 0.15
N LEU A 73 12.27 3.92 -0.38
CA LEU A 73 11.24 4.94 -0.56
C LEU A 73 11.20 5.36 -2.02
N ALA A 74 10.05 5.17 -2.65
CA ALA A 74 9.78 5.69 -3.99
C ALA A 74 9.03 7.02 -3.86
N ARG A 75 9.57 8.08 -4.44
CA ARG A 75 8.90 9.37 -4.59
C ARG A 75 8.54 9.58 -6.05
N THR A 76 7.27 9.84 -6.32
CA THR A 76 6.77 10.19 -7.65
C THR A 76 5.95 11.48 -7.54
N GLU A 77 6.00 12.29 -8.59
CA GLU A 77 5.08 13.42 -8.75
C GLU A 77 4.00 13.00 -9.73
N ILE A 78 2.74 13.29 -9.39
CA ILE A 78 1.57 12.97 -10.21
C ILE A 78 0.70 14.22 -10.29
N GLU A 79 0.16 14.49 -11.48
CA GLU A 79 -0.84 15.53 -11.69
C GLU A 79 -2.22 14.92 -11.43
N ALA A 80 -2.66 14.98 -10.17
CA ALA A 80 -3.93 14.40 -9.73
C ALA A 80 -4.43 15.10 -8.46
N THR A 81 -5.72 15.00 -8.18
CA THR A 81 -6.26 15.41 -6.87
C THR A 81 -5.92 14.36 -5.79
N LEU A 82 -6.11 14.73 -4.52
CA LEU A 82 -5.92 13.78 -3.42
C LEU A 82 -6.93 12.62 -3.52
N GLU A 83 -8.15 12.93 -3.93
CA GLU A 83 -9.24 11.99 -4.15
C GLU A 83 -8.90 10.96 -5.23
N ASP A 84 -8.31 11.40 -6.35
CA ASP A 84 -7.82 10.51 -7.40
C ASP A 84 -6.72 9.58 -6.88
N ALA A 85 -5.80 10.11 -6.07
CA ALA A 85 -4.72 9.32 -5.47
C ALA A 85 -5.25 8.26 -4.50
N ILE A 86 -6.26 8.61 -3.69
CA ILE A 86 -6.96 7.69 -2.79
C ILE A 86 -7.63 6.57 -3.59
N ALA A 87 -8.35 6.93 -4.66
CA ALA A 87 -9.03 5.96 -5.52
C ALA A 87 -8.02 4.95 -6.11
N VAL A 88 -6.88 5.43 -6.60
CA VAL A 88 -5.79 4.59 -7.10
C VAL A 88 -5.20 3.71 -6.00
N PHE A 89 -4.95 4.23 -4.81
CA PHE A 89 -4.39 3.46 -3.69
C PHE A 89 -5.28 2.29 -3.27
N PHE A 90 -6.61 2.45 -3.35
CA PHE A 90 -7.57 1.39 -3.05
C PHE A 90 -7.79 0.41 -4.21
N THR A 91 -7.20 0.64 -5.39
CA THR A 91 -7.26 -0.36 -6.47
C THR A 91 -6.29 -1.50 -6.21
N THR A 92 -6.79 -2.73 -6.28
CA THR A 92 -5.99 -3.95 -6.07
C THR A 92 -5.50 -4.58 -7.38
N THR A 93 -5.87 -4.00 -8.53
CA THR A 93 -5.48 -4.49 -9.85
C THR A 93 -4.95 -3.38 -10.74
N VAL A 94 -3.93 -3.72 -11.53
CA VAL A 94 -3.31 -2.82 -12.52
C VAL A 94 -4.34 -2.35 -13.56
N GLU A 95 -5.28 -3.20 -13.92
CA GLU A 95 -6.36 -2.85 -14.87
C GLU A 95 -7.32 -1.82 -14.28
N ALA A 96 -7.68 -1.93 -13.00
CA ALA A 96 -8.52 -0.95 -12.33
C ALA A 96 -7.81 0.41 -12.23
N THR A 97 -6.52 0.43 -11.91
CA THR A 97 -5.72 1.66 -11.92
C THR A 97 -5.69 2.32 -13.31
N ARG A 98 -5.56 1.53 -14.39
CA ARG A 98 -5.54 2.05 -15.76
C ARG A 98 -6.88 2.66 -16.17
N ARG A 99 -8.01 2.06 -15.77
CA ARG A 99 -9.35 2.59 -16.06
C ARG A 99 -9.58 3.94 -15.38
N LEU A 100 -9.27 4.04 -14.08
CA LEU A 100 -9.40 5.31 -13.35
C LEU A 100 -8.62 6.44 -14.02
N ARG A 101 -7.37 6.17 -14.47
CA ARG A 101 -6.57 7.18 -15.19
C ARG A 101 -7.16 7.59 -16.54
N ALA A 102 -7.79 6.65 -17.26
CA ALA A 102 -8.43 6.96 -18.54
C ALA A 102 -9.66 7.88 -18.35
N ASP A 103 -10.44 7.64 -17.29
CA ASP A 103 -11.66 8.41 -16.99
C ASP A 103 -11.35 9.82 -16.45
N SER A 104 -10.28 9.98 -15.65
CA SER A 104 -9.81 11.30 -15.16
C SER A 104 -9.25 12.19 -16.27
N SER A 105 -8.92 11.63 -17.45
CA SER A 105 -8.35 12.38 -18.58
C SER A 105 -9.40 13.12 -19.43
N HIS A 106 -10.67 13.18 -18.99
CA HIS A 106 -11.78 13.84 -19.71
C HIS A 106 -12.41 15.03 -18.98
N SER A 107 -11.80 15.50 -17.91
CA SER A 107 -12.28 16.69 -17.17
C SER A 107 -11.28 17.83 -17.22
N PHE A 108 -10.89 18.29 -18.42
CA PHE A 108 -10.42 19.66 -18.71
C PHE A 108 -10.68 19.99 -20.18
#